data_AF-A0A1U7VY07-F1
#
_entry.id   AF-A0A1U7VY07-F1
#
_cell.length_a   1.000
_cell.length_b   1.000
_cell.length_c   1.000
_cell.angle_alpha   90.00
_cell.angle_beta   90.00
_cell.angle_gamma   90.00
#
_symmetry.space_group_name_H-M   'P 1'
#
loop_
_entity.id
_entity.type
_entity.pdbx_description
1 polymer ?
#
loop_
_entity_poly.entity_id
_entity_poly.type
_entity_poly.pdbx_seq_one_letter_code
_entity_poly.pdbx_strand_id
1 'polypeptide(L)'
;MVPDHSFQKELSSCSVSKLPEGFYDRVEEGSIKLIKNKAENFGFSKESILLEGQAEPIKSDLVILATGFNGIDKLKHIFESPKFQGFIVGKDDDAVPLYRECIHPQIPQLAIIGFSESDANLYTSEIRCRWLAELFDGKFKLPNIKVMEKDIAEWDKYKKRYSYSKNYRRSCIATLHIWYNDQLCRDMRWNPKRKKGLLAEWFDPYGPMDYAGLHSYIRASSPSFREVSFFLFSFVFKILLYFSSFPSC
;
A
#
# COMPACT_ATOMS: atom_id res chain seq x y z
N MET A 1 5.17 -0.92 -27.86
CA MET A 1 3.86 -0.59 -27.24
C MET A 1 4.11 0.57 -26.29
N VAL A 2 3.50 1.74 -26.50
CA VAL A 2 3.73 2.94 -25.67
C VAL A 2 2.52 3.12 -24.74
N PRO A 3 2.71 3.30 -23.42
CA PRO A 3 1.61 3.57 -22.49
C PRO A 3 0.90 4.89 -22.79
N ASP A 4 -0.41 4.94 -22.60
CA ASP A 4 -1.24 6.15 -22.78
C ASP A 4 -1.17 7.12 -21.58
N HIS A 5 -0.19 6.93 -20.68
CA HIS A 5 0.00 7.69 -19.46
C HIS A 5 1.48 7.93 -19.17
N SER A 6 1.78 8.88 -18.29
CA SER A 6 3.17 9.24 -17.99
C SER A 6 3.80 8.32 -16.96
N PHE A 7 5.11 8.12 -17.06
CA PHE A 7 5.92 7.39 -16.10
C PHE A 7 5.72 7.85 -14.65
N GLN A 8 5.60 9.16 -14.43
CA GLN A 8 5.33 9.73 -13.10
C GLN A 8 4.03 9.19 -12.50
N LYS A 9 2.98 9.07 -13.32
CA LYS A 9 1.69 8.57 -12.84
C LYS A 9 1.75 7.06 -12.55
N GLU A 10 2.48 6.28 -13.36
CA GLU A 10 2.76 4.87 -13.06
C GLU A 10 3.48 4.71 -11.73
N LEU A 11 4.54 5.48 -11.51
CA LEU A 11 5.36 5.42 -10.30
C LEU A 11 4.55 5.81 -9.06
N SER A 12 3.78 6.89 -9.13
CA SER A 12 2.92 7.34 -8.02
C SER A 12 1.79 6.36 -7.67
N SER A 13 1.44 5.46 -8.58
CA SER A 13 0.40 4.45 -8.39
C SER A 13 0.97 3.04 -8.18
N CYS A 14 2.28 2.91 -7.98
CA CYS A 14 2.99 1.64 -7.80
C CYS A 14 2.66 0.64 -8.93
N SER A 15 2.39 1.16 -10.13
CA SER A 15 2.00 0.35 -11.30
C SER A 15 3.17 0.13 -12.28
N VAL A 16 4.36 0.65 -11.94
CA VAL A 16 5.58 0.40 -12.70
C VAL A 16 5.90 -1.09 -12.62
N SER A 17 5.99 -1.72 -13.78
CA SER A 17 6.30 -3.15 -13.88
C SER A 17 7.80 -3.36 -14.03
N LYS A 18 8.34 -4.36 -13.32
CA LYS A 18 9.69 -4.89 -13.56
C LYS A 18 9.59 -6.07 -14.49
N LEU A 19 10.35 -6.04 -15.57
CA LEU A 19 10.41 -7.14 -16.53
C LEU A 19 11.52 -8.12 -16.13
N PRO A 20 11.31 -9.43 -16.32
CA PRO A 20 12.38 -10.41 -16.12
C PRO A 20 13.50 -10.22 -17.14
N GLU A 21 14.68 -10.71 -16.80
CA GLU A 21 15.85 -10.68 -17.68
C GLU A 21 15.57 -11.43 -19.01
N GLY A 22 15.99 -10.83 -20.11
CA GLY A 22 15.76 -11.35 -21.46
C GLY A 22 14.28 -11.35 -21.90
N PHE A 23 13.43 -10.52 -21.29
CA PHE A 23 12.04 -10.38 -21.73
C PHE A 23 11.95 -9.92 -23.19
N TYR A 24 12.71 -8.89 -23.57
CA TYR A 24 12.67 -8.34 -24.93
C TYR A 24 13.28 -9.28 -25.96
N ASP A 25 14.38 -9.97 -25.63
CA ASP A 25 14.98 -10.98 -26.51
C ASP A 25 13.96 -12.07 -26.88
N ARG A 26 13.19 -12.57 -25.91
CA ARG A 26 12.12 -13.55 -26.16
C ARG A 26 10.96 -12.99 -26.98
N VAL A 27 10.72 -11.69 -26.94
CA VAL A 27 9.74 -11.02 -27.82
C VAL A 27 10.28 -10.97 -29.26
N GLU A 28 11.55 -10.62 -29.44
CA GLU A 28 12.22 -10.56 -30.74
C GLU A 28 12.33 -11.96 -31.40
N GLU A 29 12.65 -12.98 -30.60
CA GLU A 29 12.69 -14.38 -31.03
C GLU A 29 11.30 -14.97 -31.34
N GLY A 30 10.22 -14.29 -30.94
CA GLY A 30 8.84 -14.73 -31.15
C GLY A 30 8.31 -15.74 -30.13
N SER A 31 9.11 -16.07 -29.10
CA SER A 31 8.72 -16.92 -27.96
C SER A 31 7.64 -16.25 -27.10
N ILE A 32 7.62 -14.92 -27.01
CA ILE A 32 6.56 -14.12 -26.38
C ILE A 32 5.88 -13.26 -27.44
N LYS A 33 4.60 -13.52 -27.71
CA LYS A 33 3.78 -12.71 -28.61
C LYS A 33 2.96 -11.71 -27.80
N LEU A 34 3.30 -10.42 -27.92
CA LEU A 34 2.57 -9.34 -27.25
C LEU A 34 1.34 -8.94 -28.05
N ILE A 35 0.16 -9.06 -27.43
CA ILE A 35 -1.11 -8.67 -28.02
C ILE A 35 -1.73 -7.58 -27.14
N LYS A 36 -1.81 -6.34 -27.66
CA LYS A 36 -2.58 -5.26 -27.02
C LYS A 36 -4.01 -5.34 -27.53
N ASN A 37 -4.91 -5.97 -26.78
CA ASN A 37 -6.33 -5.88 -27.09
C ASN A 37 -6.83 -4.47 -26.73
N LYS A 38 -7.59 -3.85 -27.63
CA LYS A 38 -8.28 -2.58 -27.36
C LYS A 38 -9.68 -2.79 -26.79
N ALA A 39 -10.29 -3.97 -27.02
CA ALA A 39 -11.56 -4.32 -26.41
C ALA A 39 -11.36 -4.81 -24.97
N GLU A 40 -12.32 -4.49 -24.11
CA GLU A 40 -12.27 -4.82 -22.68
C GLU A 40 -12.68 -6.27 -22.38
N ASN A 41 -13.31 -6.97 -23.34
CA ASN A 41 -13.80 -8.33 -23.14
C ASN A 41 -13.04 -9.37 -23.95
N PHE A 42 -13.01 -10.57 -23.39
CA PHE A 42 -12.57 -11.78 -24.07
C PHE A 42 -13.42 -12.96 -23.61
N GLY A 43 -13.53 -13.96 -24.48
CA GLY A 43 -14.25 -15.20 -24.22
C GLY A 43 -13.31 -16.40 -24.23
N PHE A 44 -13.77 -17.49 -23.61
CA PHE A 44 -13.13 -18.79 -23.71
C PHE A 44 -13.92 -19.68 -24.66
N SER A 45 -13.21 -20.39 -25.53
CA SER A 45 -13.69 -21.55 -26.28
C SER A 45 -12.90 -22.77 -25.83
N LYS A 46 -13.31 -23.96 -26.28
CA LYS A 46 -12.77 -25.25 -25.83
C LYS A 46 -11.24 -25.34 -25.92
N GLU A 47 -10.64 -24.74 -26.95
CA GLU A 47 -9.20 -24.83 -27.24
C GLU A 47 -8.58 -23.45 -27.55
N SER A 48 -9.30 -22.36 -27.30
CA SER A 48 -8.85 -21.03 -27.70
C SER A 48 -9.44 -19.89 -26.86
N ILE A 49 -8.73 -18.77 -26.84
CA ILE A 49 -9.23 -17.49 -26.34
C ILE A 49 -9.76 -16.68 -27.51
N LEU A 50 -10.95 -16.10 -27.35
CA LEU A 50 -11.57 -15.19 -28.30
C LEU A 50 -11.39 -13.76 -27.79
N LEU A 51 -10.55 -12.97 -28.43
CA LEU A 51 -10.41 -11.55 -28.11
C LEU A 51 -11.42 -10.75 -28.95
N GLU A 52 -12.25 -9.96 -28.29
CA GLU A 52 -13.22 -9.11 -28.99
C GLU A 52 -12.48 -8.12 -29.92
N GLY A 53 -12.92 -8.03 -31.17
CA GLY A 53 -12.25 -7.21 -32.20
C GLY A 53 -11.07 -7.89 -32.93
N GLN A 54 -10.69 -9.13 -32.56
CA GLN A 54 -9.84 -9.97 -33.39
C GLN A 54 -10.66 -11.00 -34.16
N ALA A 55 -10.32 -11.20 -35.44
CA ALA A 55 -11.01 -12.16 -36.30
C ALA A 55 -10.60 -13.61 -35.99
N GLU A 56 -9.38 -13.84 -35.54
CA GLU A 56 -8.84 -15.18 -35.33
C GLU A 56 -8.74 -15.54 -33.83
N PRO A 57 -9.25 -16.71 -33.41
CA PRO A 57 -9.08 -17.21 -32.05
C PRO A 57 -7.62 -17.55 -31.73
N ILE A 58 -7.18 -17.27 -30.51
CA ILE A 58 -5.83 -17.62 -30.04
C ILE A 58 -5.87 -19.01 -29.44
N LYS A 59 -5.36 -20.02 -30.18
CA LYS A 59 -5.25 -21.39 -29.66
C LYS A 59 -4.38 -21.40 -28.40
N SER A 60 -4.88 -22.00 -27.32
CA SER A 60 -4.23 -21.98 -26.01
C SER A 60 -4.49 -23.29 -25.25
N ASP A 61 -3.43 -23.93 -24.75
CA ASP A 61 -3.55 -25.13 -23.90
C ASP A 61 -3.73 -24.76 -22.42
N LEU A 62 -3.20 -23.61 -21.99
CA LEU A 62 -3.27 -23.08 -20.63
C LEU A 62 -3.48 -21.56 -20.67
N VAL A 63 -4.36 -21.05 -19.80
CA VAL A 63 -4.58 -19.62 -19.63
C VAL A 63 -4.32 -19.23 -18.18
N ILE A 64 -3.41 -18.26 -17.97
CA ILE A 64 -3.08 -17.72 -16.64
C ILE A 64 -3.61 -16.29 -16.56
N LEU A 65 -4.59 -16.05 -15.68
CA LEU A 65 -5.16 -14.74 -15.45
C LEU A 65 -4.33 -13.96 -14.41
N ALA A 66 -3.31 -13.23 -14.89
CA ALA A 66 -2.49 -12.35 -14.07
C ALA A 66 -3.13 -10.95 -13.87
N THR A 67 -4.43 -10.88 -13.56
CA THR A 67 -5.22 -9.63 -13.51
C THR A 67 -5.11 -8.85 -12.19
N GLY A 68 -4.29 -9.33 -11.25
CA GLY A 68 -4.06 -8.70 -9.94
C GLY A 68 -5.07 -9.11 -8.87
N PHE A 69 -5.20 -8.30 -7.81
CA PHE A 69 -6.05 -8.59 -6.66
C PHE A 69 -6.94 -7.39 -6.27
N ASN A 70 -8.15 -7.67 -5.77
CA ASN A 70 -9.00 -6.66 -5.15
C ASN A 70 -8.70 -6.56 -3.64
N GLY A 71 -7.80 -5.65 -3.28
CA GLY A 71 -7.37 -5.46 -1.89
C GLY A 71 -8.47 -4.90 -0.97
N ILE A 72 -9.37 -4.07 -1.51
CA ILE A 72 -10.43 -3.43 -0.72
C ILE A 72 -11.50 -4.45 -0.38
N ASP A 73 -11.94 -5.27 -1.34
CA ASP A 73 -12.91 -6.34 -1.07
C ASP A 73 -12.37 -7.31 -0.02
N LYS A 74 -11.09 -7.70 -0.15
CA LYS A 74 -10.45 -8.54 0.86
C LYS A 74 -10.50 -7.90 2.26
N LEU A 75 -10.16 -6.62 2.39
CA LEU A 75 -10.18 -5.91 3.66
C LEU A 75 -11.61 -5.74 4.20
N LYS A 76 -12.58 -5.40 3.33
CA LYS A 76 -14.00 -5.30 3.63
C LYS A 76 -14.52 -6.59 4.25
N HIS A 77 -14.25 -7.73 3.63
CA HIS A 77 -14.78 -9.03 4.06
C HIS A 77 -14.16 -9.58 5.34
N ILE A 78 -13.14 -8.92 5.92
CA ILE A 78 -12.67 -9.27 7.27
C ILE A 78 -13.68 -8.83 8.34
N PHE A 79 -14.49 -7.79 8.06
CA PHE A 79 -15.47 -7.29 9.02
C PHE A 79 -16.80 -7.99 8.83
N GLU A 80 -17.36 -8.54 9.91
CA GLU A 80 -18.75 -9.03 9.93
C GLU A 80 -19.74 -7.87 9.90
N SER A 81 -19.41 -6.75 10.56
CA SER A 81 -20.31 -5.59 10.67
C SER A 81 -20.44 -4.85 9.33
N PRO A 82 -21.66 -4.73 8.76
CA PRO A 82 -21.90 -3.96 7.54
C PRO A 82 -21.48 -2.48 7.67
N LYS A 83 -21.55 -1.93 8.89
CA LYS A 83 -21.10 -0.57 9.19
C LYS A 83 -19.59 -0.42 8.99
N PHE A 84 -18.79 -1.34 9.52
CA PHE A 84 -17.33 -1.32 9.36
C PHE A 84 -16.90 -1.66 7.94
N GLN A 85 -17.62 -2.56 7.26
CA GLN A 85 -17.46 -2.77 5.82
C GLN A 85 -17.64 -1.45 5.05
N GLY A 86 -18.70 -0.69 5.33
CA GLY A 86 -18.95 0.62 4.72
C GLY A 86 -17.85 1.65 5.00
N PHE A 87 -17.31 1.66 6.23
CA PHE A 87 -16.18 2.53 6.59
C PHE A 87 -14.91 2.23 5.79
N ILE A 88 -14.58 0.96 5.58
CA ILE A 88 -13.40 0.55 4.81
C ILE A 88 -13.57 0.83 3.32
N VAL A 89 -14.75 0.53 2.76
CA VAL A 89 -15.01 0.76 1.33
C VAL A 89 -15.01 2.25 1.03
N GLY A 90 -15.52 3.07 1.96
CA GLY A 90 -15.68 4.51 1.74
C GLY A 90 -16.65 4.78 0.58
N LYS A 91 -16.47 5.91 -0.11
CA LYS A 91 -17.19 6.21 -1.36
C LYS A 91 -16.44 5.59 -2.53
N ASP A 92 -17.14 5.30 -3.63
CA ASP A 92 -16.57 4.63 -4.82
C ASP A 92 -15.33 5.34 -5.40
N ASP A 93 -15.23 6.66 -5.18
CA ASP A 93 -14.11 7.47 -5.64
C ASP A 93 -13.07 7.83 -4.57
N ASP A 94 -13.14 7.31 -3.35
CA ASP A 94 -12.20 7.67 -2.28
C ASP A 94 -11.14 6.60 -2.04
N ALA A 95 -9.92 7.01 -1.71
CA ALA A 95 -8.93 6.08 -1.16
C ALA A 95 -9.42 5.50 0.18
N VAL A 96 -8.90 4.34 0.59
CA VAL A 96 -9.28 3.75 1.88
C VAL A 96 -8.92 4.73 3.01
N PRO A 97 -9.89 5.10 3.86
CA PRO A 97 -9.74 6.22 4.80
C PRO A 97 -8.95 5.83 6.06
N LEU A 98 -7.64 5.67 5.90
CA LEU A 98 -6.71 5.31 6.97
C LEU A 98 -5.81 6.50 7.34
N TYR A 99 -5.94 6.99 8.57
CA TYR A 99 -5.01 7.93 9.16
C TYR A 99 -3.62 7.29 9.26
N ARG A 100 -2.60 8.01 8.76
CA ARG A 100 -1.23 7.50 8.61
C ARG A 100 -1.16 6.15 7.89
N GLU A 101 -2.12 5.84 7.03
CA GLU A 101 -2.24 4.53 6.37
C GLU A 101 -2.34 3.33 7.33
N CYS A 102 -2.70 3.56 8.60
CA CYS A 102 -2.73 2.52 9.64
C CYS A 102 -4.07 2.45 10.39
N ILE A 103 -4.66 3.59 10.78
CA ILE A 103 -5.80 3.63 11.71
C ILE A 103 -7.04 4.16 11.01
N HIS A 104 -8.17 3.48 11.15
CA HIS A 104 -9.45 4.05 10.75
C HIS A 104 -10.06 4.83 11.93
N PRO A 105 -10.38 6.13 11.79
CA PRO A 105 -10.78 6.98 12.93
C PRO A 105 -12.09 6.57 13.60
N GLN A 106 -12.98 5.89 12.86
CA GLN A 106 -14.29 5.44 13.36
C GLN A 106 -14.35 3.95 13.76
N ILE A 107 -13.29 3.18 13.53
CA ILE A 107 -13.26 1.76 13.94
C ILE A 107 -12.37 1.67 15.18
N PRO A 108 -12.95 1.46 16.38
CA PRO A 108 -12.15 1.38 17.59
C PRO A 108 -11.27 0.14 17.59
N GLN A 109 -10.12 0.22 18.26
CA GLN A 109 -9.27 -0.94 18.56
C GLN A 109 -8.76 -1.72 17.34
N LEU A 110 -8.52 -1.00 16.23
CA LEU A 110 -8.08 -1.59 14.99
C LEU A 110 -6.90 -0.84 14.40
N ALA A 111 -5.86 -1.58 14.01
CA ALA A 111 -4.82 -1.09 13.12
C ALA A 111 -4.65 -2.04 11.92
N ILE A 112 -4.55 -1.46 10.73
CA ILE A 112 -4.35 -2.14 9.45
C ILE A 112 -2.95 -1.83 8.96
N ILE A 113 -2.07 -2.82 8.90
CA ILE A 113 -0.71 -2.65 8.39
C ILE A 113 -0.55 -3.41 7.07
N GLY A 114 0.05 -2.76 6.08
CA GLY A 114 0.36 -3.36 4.78
C GLY A 114 -0.78 -3.25 3.76
N PHE A 115 -1.83 -2.47 4.05
CA PHE A 115 -2.82 -2.15 3.02
C PHE A 115 -2.23 -1.22 1.94
N SER A 116 -1.50 -0.20 2.37
CA SER A 116 -0.81 0.74 1.49
C SER A 116 0.57 0.23 1.08
N GLU A 117 0.89 0.49 -0.18
CA GLU A 117 2.03 -0.08 -0.87
C GLU A 117 3.06 1.00 -1.24
N SER A 118 4.28 0.56 -1.48
CA SER A 118 5.44 1.32 -1.94
C SER A 118 6.31 0.39 -2.77
N ASP A 119 7.23 0.92 -3.57
CA ASP A 119 8.18 0.11 -4.36
C ASP A 119 9.04 -0.81 -3.49
N ALA A 120 9.25 -0.44 -2.23
CA ALA A 120 9.85 -1.28 -1.21
C ALA A 120 9.08 -1.16 0.12
N ASN A 121 8.34 -2.22 0.45
CA ASN A 121 7.39 -2.24 1.57
C ASN A 121 8.02 -2.54 2.93
N LEU A 122 9.18 -3.20 2.97
CA LEU A 122 9.71 -3.78 4.21
C LEU A 122 10.02 -2.71 5.27
N TYR A 123 10.85 -1.72 4.93
CA TYR A 123 11.23 -0.65 5.86
C TYR A 123 10.04 0.26 6.23
N THR A 124 9.13 0.51 5.27
CA THR A 124 7.90 1.27 5.52
C THR A 124 6.98 0.53 6.51
N SER A 125 6.87 -0.79 6.36
CA SER A 125 6.07 -1.61 7.28
C SER A 125 6.74 -1.67 8.66
N GLU A 126 8.07 -1.73 8.72
CA GLU A 126 8.81 -1.70 9.97
C GLU A 126 8.54 -0.42 10.76
N ILE A 127 8.66 0.75 10.12
CA ILE A 127 8.40 2.02 10.82
C ILE A 127 6.92 2.18 11.22
N ARG A 128 5.97 1.64 10.43
CA ARG A 128 4.55 1.59 10.83
C ARG A 128 4.32 0.74 12.06
N CYS A 129 4.93 -0.45 12.11
CA CYS A 129 4.86 -1.31 13.28
C CYS A 129 5.46 -0.62 14.52
N ARG A 130 6.57 0.11 14.35
CA ARG A 130 7.19 0.91 15.43
C ARG A 130 6.28 2.06 15.89
N TRP A 131 5.75 2.83 14.96
CA TRP A 131 4.78 3.90 15.25
C TRP A 131 3.57 3.37 16.03
N LEU A 132 3.08 2.20 15.65
CA LEU A 132 1.96 1.56 16.34
C LEU A 132 2.37 1.06 17.75
N ALA A 133 3.57 0.52 17.91
CA ALA A 133 4.07 0.10 19.22
C ALA A 133 4.22 1.28 20.19
N GLU A 134 4.78 2.40 19.73
CA GLU A 134 4.91 3.64 20.52
C GLU A 134 3.53 4.25 20.85
N LEU A 135 2.55 4.11 19.95
CA LEU A 135 1.17 4.49 20.22
C LEU A 135 0.58 3.65 21.38
N PHE A 136 0.82 2.34 21.37
CA PHE A 136 0.33 1.45 22.44
C PHE A 136 1.05 1.62 23.76
N ASP A 137 2.33 1.99 23.73
CA ASP A 137 3.07 2.36 24.94
C ASP A 137 2.66 3.75 25.46
N GLY A 138 1.71 4.43 24.80
CA GLY A 138 1.17 5.72 25.21
C GLY A 138 2.17 6.88 25.08
N LYS A 139 3.24 6.70 24.31
CA LYS A 139 4.32 7.68 24.12
C LYS A 139 3.84 8.91 23.36
N PHE A 140 2.84 8.71 22.51
CA PHE A 140 2.05 9.76 21.92
C PHE A 140 0.58 9.34 21.88
N LYS A 141 -0.31 10.29 21.58
CA LYS A 141 -1.74 10.05 21.40
C LYS A 141 -2.15 10.42 19.99
N LEU A 142 -3.15 9.72 19.47
CA LEU A 142 -3.79 10.12 18.23
C LEU A 142 -4.48 11.48 18.42
N PRO A 143 -4.52 12.33 17.38
CA PRO A 143 -5.34 13.52 17.42
C PRO A 143 -6.83 13.13 17.41
N ASN A 144 -7.71 14.09 17.68
CA ASN A 144 -9.14 13.82 17.61
C ASN A 144 -9.59 13.39 16.20
N ILE A 145 -10.75 12.73 16.13
CA ILE A 145 -11.33 12.19 14.90
C ILE A 145 -11.43 13.23 13.78
N LYS A 146 -11.85 14.46 14.08
CA LYS A 146 -12.00 15.52 13.06
C LYS A 146 -10.67 15.88 12.40
N VAL A 147 -9.58 15.87 13.17
CA VAL A 147 -8.22 16.12 12.65
C VAL A 147 -7.75 14.95 11.80
N MET A 148 -7.99 13.71 12.24
CA MET A 148 -7.67 12.51 11.45
C MET A 148 -8.42 12.50 10.11
N GLU A 149 -9.72 12.79 10.11
CA GLU A 149 -10.55 12.85 8.91
C GLU A 149 -10.10 13.96 7.94
N LYS A 150 -9.63 15.10 8.48
CA LYS A 150 -9.06 16.18 7.66
C LYS A 150 -7.76 15.76 6.98
N ASP A 151 -6.86 15.09 7.70
CA ASP A 151 -5.60 14.54 7.16
C ASP A 151 -5.89 13.51 6.06
N ILE A 152 -6.84 12.60 6.31
CA ILE A 152 -7.30 11.62 5.31
C ILE A 152 -7.83 12.30 4.05
N ALA A 153 -8.66 13.35 4.19
CA ALA A 153 -9.22 14.07 3.05
C ALA A 153 -8.15 14.84 2.24
N GLU A 154 -7.13 15.38 2.91
CA GLU A 154 -5.98 16.01 2.24
C GLU A 154 -5.13 14.98 1.49
N TRP A 155 -4.91 13.83 2.12
CA TRP A 155 -4.19 12.71 1.53
C TRP A 155 -4.90 12.11 0.31
N ASP A 156 -6.23 11.99 0.37
CA ASP A 156 -7.06 11.57 -0.75
C ASP A 156 -6.95 12.54 -1.95
N LYS A 157 -7.01 13.85 -1.70
CA LYS A 157 -6.77 14.88 -2.75
C LYS A 157 -5.40 14.74 -3.39
N TYR A 158 -4.37 14.47 -2.58
CA TYR A 158 -3.02 14.20 -3.09
C TYR A 158 -3.02 12.97 -4.01
N LYS A 159 -3.53 11.83 -3.55
CA LYS A 159 -3.56 10.58 -4.34
C LYS A 159 -4.29 10.76 -5.67
N LYS A 160 -5.44 11.44 -5.65
CA LYS A 160 -6.24 11.75 -6.85
C LYS A 160 -5.50 12.66 -7.85
N ARG A 161 -4.69 13.59 -7.36
CA ARG A 161 -3.92 14.51 -8.21
C ARG A 161 -2.82 13.81 -9.00
N TYR A 162 -2.12 12.87 -8.36
CA TYR A 162 -0.88 12.31 -8.92
C TYR A 162 -1.04 10.91 -9.52
N SER A 163 -2.01 10.11 -9.06
CA SER A 163 -2.22 8.76 -9.60
C SER A 163 -2.91 8.78 -10.96
N TYR A 164 -2.57 7.83 -11.84
CA TYR A 164 -3.36 7.57 -13.05
C TYR A 164 -4.65 6.82 -12.71
N SER A 165 -5.79 7.32 -13.19
CA SER A 165 -7.09 6.64 -13.21
C SER A 165 -7.56 6.09 -11.84
N LYS A 166 -8.52 5.15 -11.83
CA LYS A 166 -9.12 4.48 -10.65
C LYS A 166 -8.10 3.72 -9.77
N ASN A 167 -6.81 3.72 -10.13
CA ASN A 167 -5.75 2.98 -9.42
C ASN A 167 -5.31 3.62 -8.09
N TYR A 168 -5.70 4.86 -7.78
CA TYR A 168 -5.35 5.50 -6.48
C TYR A 168 -5.89 4.74 -5.26
N ARG A 169 -6.95 3.94 -5.44
CA ARG A 169 -7.55 3.11 -4.39
C ARG A 169 -6.60 2.03 -3.83
N ARG A 170 -5.51 1.72 -4.55
CA ARG A 170 -4.42 0.85 -4.05
C ARG A 170 -3.59 1.50 -2.94
N SER A 171 -3.75 2.79 -2.67
CA SER A 171 -3.00 3.53 -1.64
C SER A 171 -1.48 3.36 -1.79
N CYS A 172 -0.94 3.74 -2.94
CA CYS A 172 0.51 3.79 -3.15
C CYS A 172 1.11 5.05 -2.51
N ILE A 173 2.26 4.89 -1.85
CA ILE A 173 3.04 5.97 -1.24
C ILE A 173 4.48 6.04 -1.75
N ALA A 174 4.81 5.33 -2.83
CA ALA A 174 6.17 5.20 -3.36
C ALA A 174 6.87 6.55 -3.57
N THR A 175 6.17 7.54 -4.14
CA THR A 175 6.72 8.88 -4.42
C THR A 175 6.87 9.76 -3.19
N LEU A 176 6.28 9.41 -2.04
CA LEU A 176 6.32 10.20 -0.80
C LEU A 176 6.84 9.41 0.39
N HIS A 177 7.51 8.27 0.18
CA HIS A 177 7.94 7.38 1.26
C HIS A 177 8.79 8.10 2.32
N ILE A 178 9.72 8.98 1.91
CA ILE A 178 10.55 9.78 2.85
C ILE A 178 9.66 10.68 3.70
N TRP A 179 8.83 11.51 3.05
CA TRP A 179 7.95 12.45 3.74
C TRP A 179 6.95 11.73 4.67
N TYR A 180 6.39 10.61 4.23
CA TYR A 180 5.49 9.79 5.02
C TYR A 180 6.19 9.25 6.27
N ASN A 181 7.39 8.69 6.12
CA ASN A 181 8.18 8.20 7.24
C ASN A 181 8.54 9.33 8.21
N ASP A 182 8.84 10.54 7.70
CA ASP A 182 9.09 11.70 8.53
C ASP A 182 7.87 12.09 9.39
N GLN A 183 6.65 11.96 8.86
CA GLN A 183 5.43 12.18 9.65
C GLN A 183 5.34 11.21 10.82
N LEU A 184 5.57 9.91 10.59
CA LEU A 184 5.58 8.91 11.67
C LEU A 184 6.67 9.23 12.70
N CYS A 185 7.84 9.66 12.26
CA CYS A 185 8.91 10.08 13.16
C CYS A 185 8.49 11.28 14.01
N ARG A 186 7.86 12.29 13.42
CA ARG A 186 7.37 13.48 14.13
C ARG A 186 6.33 13.11 15.18
N ASP A 187 5.39 12.22 14.84
CA ASP A 187 4.36 11.74 15.78
C ASP A 187 5.01 11.06 17.01
N MET A 188 6.05 10.25 16.79
CA MET A 188 6.86 9.61 17.85
C MET A 188 7.89 10.55 18.52
N ARG A 189 7.97 11.82 18.11
CA ARG A 189 9.01 12.79 18.53
C ARG A 189 10.44 12.34 18.24
N TRP A 190 10.62 11.50 17.22
CA TRP A 190 11.92 11.11 16.71
C TRP A 190 12.41 12.14 15.69
N ASN A 191 13.73 12.34 15.61
CA ASN A 191 14.31 13.14 14.53
C ASN A 191 13.91 12.50 13.19
N PRO A 192 13.30 13.20 12.22
CA PRO A 192 12.99 12.62 10.91
C PRO A 192 14.23 12.45 10.04
N LYS A 193 15.27 13.26 10.26
CA LYS A 193 16.50 13.23 9.47
C LYS A 193 17.29 11.96 9.73
N ARG A 194 17.81 11.34 8.67
CA ARG A 194 18.51 10.03 8.78
C ARG A 194 19.95 10.08 8.27
N LYS A 195 20.31 11.08 7.47
CA LYS A 195 21.69 11.25 6.99
C LYS A 195 22.48 12.16 7.92
N LYS A 196 23.80 12.01 7.88
CA LYS A 196 24.72 12.87 8.63
C LYS A 196 25.11 14.07 7.77
N GLY A 197 24.69 15.26 8.21
CA GLY A 197 25.02 16.52 7.56
C GLY A 197 23.98 16.96 6.51
N LEU A 198 23.99 18.26 6.21
CA LEU A 198 22.98 18.88 5.34
C LEU A 198 23.10 18.42 3.88
N LEU A 199 24.32 18.21 3.37
CA LEU A 199 24.51 17.81 1.97
C LEU A 199 24.01 16.38 1.73
N ALA A 200 24.38 15.43 2.58
CA ALA A 200 23.92 14.05 2.48
C ALA A 200 22.39 13.96 2.58
N GLU A 201 21.78 14.74 3.48
CA GLU A 201 20.32 14.79 3.64
C GLU A 201 19.59 15.28 2.38
N TRP A 202 20.22 16.13 1.57
CA TRP A 202 19.61 16.70 0.36
C TRP A 202 19.92 15.89 -0.92
N PHE A 203 21.10 15.28 -0.99
CA PHE A 203 21.61 14.68 -2.23
C PHE A 203 21.76 13.16 -2.18
N ASP A 204 21.89 12.54 -1.01
CA ASP A 204 22.00 11.08 -0.94
C ASP A 204 20.61 10.42 -0.95
N PRO A 205 20.44 9.31 -1.71
CA PRO A 205 19.19 8.57 -1.67
C PRO A 205 18.98 7.95 -0.27
N TYR A 206 17.74 8.02 0.18
CA TYR A 206 17.29 7.28 1.35
C TYR A 206 17.16 5.79 1.03
N GLY A 207 17.67 4.95 1.91
CA GLY A 207 17.59 3.50 1.81
C GLY A 207 17.22 2.85 3.15
N PRO A 208 16.94 1.53 3.15
CA PRO A 208 16.58 0.81 4.36
C PRO A 208 17.60 0.93 5.50
N MET A 209 18.90 0.99 5.17
CA MET A 209 19.98 1.10 6.14
C MET A 209 19.95 2.41 6.95
N ASP A 210 19.38 3.48 6.40
CA ASP A 210 19.24 4.75 7.10
C ASP A 210 18.28 4.65 8.30
N TYR A 211 17.42 3.64 8.31
CA TYR A 211 16.44 3.37 9.38
C TYR A 211 16.88 2.28 10.36
N ALA A 212 18.01 1.61 10.14
CA ALA A 212 18.49 0.49 10.97
C ALA A 212 18.77 0.89 12.44
N GLY A 213 19.13 2.16 12.69
CA GLY A 213 19.43 2.67 14.04
C GLY A 213 18.22 2.80 14.97
N LEU A 214 16.99 2.64 14.46
CA LEU A 214 15.76 2.78 15.25
C LEU A 214 15.63 1.71 16.35
N HIS A 215 16.42 0.63 16.31
CA HIS A 215 16.41 -0.42 17.34
C HIS A 215 16.81 0.05 18.74
N SER A 216 17.63 1.10 18.88
CA SER A 216 18.09 1.57 20.20
C SER A 216 16.96 2.15 21.06
N TYR A 217 15.87 2.64 20.47
CA TYR A 217 14.72 3.19 21.20
C TYR A 217 13.89 2.09 21.90
N ILE A 218 13.87 0.87 21.35
CA ILE A 218 13.08 -0.26 21.89
C ILE A 218 13.69 -0.81 23.19
N ARG A 219 15.02 -0.92 23.28
CA ARG A 219 15.67 -1.47 24.48
C ARG A 219 15.48 -0.60 25.72
N ALA A 220 15.26 0.71 25.55
CA ALA A 220 14.98 1.62 26.66
C ALA A 220 13.52 1.54 27.15
N SER A 221 12.62 0.93 26.38
CA SER A 221 11.17 0.99 26.58
C SER A 221 10.55 -0.41 26.44
N SER A 222 11.04 -1.41 27.18
CA SER A 222 10.45 -2.76 27.13
C SER A 222 9.09 -2.76 27.87
N PRO A 223 7.93 -2.88 27.20
CA PRO A 223 6.64 -2.87 27.86
C PRO A 223 6.22 -4.29 28.24
N SER A 224 5.53 -4.45 29.37
CA SER A 224 4.73 -5.64 29.63
C SER A 224 3.48 -5.61 28.75
N PHE A 225 3.56 -6.16 27.54
CA PHE A 225 2.38 -6.29 26.67
C PHE A 225 1.33 -7.16 27.39
N ARG A 226 0.21 -6.54 27.79
CA ARG A 226 -1.02 -7.26 28.13
C ARG A 226 -1.66 -7.76 26.83
N GLU A 227 -2.20 -8.97 26.87
CA GLU A 227 -2.68 -9.81 25.75
C GLU A 227 -3.11 -9.02 24.48
N VAL A 228 -2.21 -9.01 23.48
CA VAL A 228 -2.51 -8.60 22.11
C VAL A 228 -2.85 -9.87 21.33
N SER A 229 -4.09 -10.00 20.88
CA SER A 229 -4.49 -11.09 19.99
C SER A 229 -4.08 -10.77 18.56
N PHE A 230 -3.00 -11.39 18.09
CA PHE A 230 -2.54 -11.29 16.70
C PHE A 230 -3.39 -12.18 15.80
N PHE A 231 -4.24 -11.59 14.96
CA PHE A 231 -4.88 -12.32 13.86
C PHE A 231 -4.03 -12.17 12.59
N LEU A 232 -3.09 -13.10 12.42
CA LEU A 232 -2.28 -13.22 11.20
C LEU A 232 -3.10 -13.90 10.09
N PHE A 233 -3.84 -13.11 9.31
CA PHE A 233 -4.40 -13.58 8.04
C PHE A 233 -3.32 -13.50 6.95
N SER A 234 -2.49 -14.54 6.87
CA SER A 234 -1.47 -14.64 5.81
C SER A 234 -2.11 -15.01 4.47
N PHE A 235 -2.38 -14.01 3.65
CA PHE A 235 -2.32 -14.17 2.19
C PHE A 235 -1.63 -12.93 1.60
N VAL A 236 -0.30 -12.99 1.57
CA VAL A 236 0.61 -12.00 0.97
C VAL A 236 0.57 -10.63 1.69
N PHE A 237 1.36 -10.52 2.76
CA PHE A 237 1.81 -9.27 3.42
C PHE A 237 0.74 -8.25 3.89
N LYS A 238 -0.39 -8.69 4.46
CA LYS A 238 -1.30 -7.80 5.19
C LYS A 238 -1.48 -8.28 6.62
N ILE A 239 -1.11 -7.45 7.58
CA ILE A 239 -1.23 -7.74 9.01
C ILE A 239 -2.38 -6.89 9.55
N LEU A 240 -3.45 -7.55 9.98
CA LEU A 240 -4.51 -6.91 10.74
C LEU A 240 -4.24 -7.14 12.22
N LEU A 241 -4.24 -6.06 13.00
CA LEU A 241 -4.08 -6.16 14.43
C LEU A 241 -5.36 -5.69 15.14
N TYR A 242 -5.91 -6.57 15.95
CA TYR A 242 -7.09 -6.34 16.78
C TYR A 242 -6.67 -6.28 18.24
N PHE A 243 -7.22 -5.32 19.00
CA PHE A 243 -6.77 -5.05 20.37
C PHE A 243 -7.91 -5.06 21.38
N SER A 244 -7.63 -5.57 22.58
CA SER A 244 -8.56 -5.61 23.72
C SER A 244 -8.59 -4.31 24.53
N SER A 245 -7.64 -3.38 24.29
CA SER A 245 -7.59 -2.06 24.93
C SER A 245 -6.87 -1.04 24.03
N PHE A 246 -7.56 0.04 23.64
CA PHE A 246 -6.95 1.19 22.97
C PHE A 246 -6.71 2.32 23.98
N PRO A 247 -5.61 3.07 23.91
CA PRO A 247 -5.50 4.33 24.65
C PRO A 247 -6.63 5.27 24.19
N SER A 248 -7.47 5.70 25.12
CA SER A 248 -8.57 6.63 24.85
C SER A 248 -8.02 7.93 24.22
N CYS A 249 -8.59 8.33 23.08
CA CYS A 249 -8.37 9.65 22.47
C CYS A 249 -8.63 10.79 23.45
#